data_AF-A0AAE0FJC0-F1
#
_entry.id   AF-A0AAE0FJC0-F1
#
_cell.length_a   1.000
_cell.length_b   1.000
_cell.length_c   1.000
_cell.angle_alpha   90.00
_cell.angle_beta   90.00
_cell.angle_gamma   90.00
#
_symmetry.space_group_name_H-M   'P 1'
#
loop_
_entity.id
_entity.type
_entity.pdbx_description
1 polymer ?
#
loop_
_entity_poly.entity_id
_entity_poly.type
_entity_poly.pdbx_seq_one_letter_code
_entity_poly.pdbx_strand_id
1 'polypeptide(L)'
;MVRSCIPWLREHIPDDESVIFADNLDAQIQPEYLANQKEKASSLGWSLLKGGTHWSQPVDQGAGRELKRDIDYEQNEWLEVLENLEKWENTELSASDRRILMTWWAGNGYKRTCGRVDFNRYFEKTGCLLDVNGEGDDKITPEGLSSFTFDRPIISAVLSTTPVQENLQSTSHAELEESVLREELAEEEELSDEDEGTDEAEKWFIPTGYLAELTAPPANQLNHSLVGWHLMFKWNGVGWCHGWVNKFYPKHRRGYNLEVVYEDGDRRDHILRVQDYGKGDAAVAGAWCLLKSS
;
A
#
# COMPACT_ATOMS: atom_id res chain seq x y z
N MET A 1 1.31 17.27 -12.80
CA MET A 1 1.54 16.70 -14.15
C MET A 1 2.57 15.57 -14.04
N VAL A 2 2.12 14.38 -13.61
CA VAL A 2 2.96 13.17 -13.67
C VAL A 2 2.86 12.68 -15.10
N ARG A 3 3.85 13.02 -15.95
CA ARG A 3 3.99 12.32 -17.24
C ARG A 3 4.18 10.86 -16.88
N SER A 4 3.24 10.01 -17.32
CA SER A 4 3.28 8.58 -17.07
C SER A 4 4.66 8.04 -17.46
N CYS A 5 5.16 7.04 -16.74
CA CYS A 5 6.44 6.39 -17.03
C CYS A 5 6.43 5.63 -18.39
N ILE A 6 5.28 5.61 -19.05
CA ILE A 6 4.95 4.84 -20.25
C ILE A 6 5.82 5.22 -21.46
N PRO A 7 6.10 6.51 -21.76
CA PRO A 7 6.98 6.85 -22.88
C PRO A 7 8.43 6.42 -22.68
N TRP A 8 8.94 6.41 -21.43
CA TRP A 8 10.29 5.96 -21.12
C TRP A 8 10.43 4.44 -21.27
N LEU A 9 9.41 3.68 -20.81
CA LEU A 9 9.34 2.24 -20.98
C LEU A 9 9.32 1.84 -22.46
N ARG A 10 8.54 2.53 -23.30
CA ARG A 10 8.47 2.28 -24.76
C ARG A 10 9.77 2.59 -25.52
N GLU A 11 10.64 3.46 -24.98
CA GLU A 11 11.92 3.78 -25.61
C GLU A 11 13.00 2.70 -25.35
N HIS A 12 12.83 1.91 -24.28
CA HIS A 12 13.85 0.97 -23.80
C HIS A 12 13.40 -0.50 -23.79
N ILE A 13 12.10 -0.75 -23.96
CA ILE A 13 11.54 -2.07 -24.22
C ILE A 13 11.28 -2.13 -25.73
N PRO A 14 11.68 -3.21 -26.44
CA PRO A 14 11.32 -3.39 -27.85
C PRO A 14 9.79 -3.28 -28.05
N ASP A 15 9.29 -3.25 -29.28
CA ASP A 15 7.83 -3.32 -29.59
C ASP A 15 7.12 -4.60 -29.08
N ASP A 16 7.76 -5.36 -28.20
CA ASP A 16 7.33 -6.59 -27.60
C ASP A 16 6.44 -6.34 -26.36
N GLU A 17 5.47 -7.23 -26.16
CA GLU A 17 4.70 -7.28 -24.92
C GLU A 17 5.65 -7.52 -23.73
N SER A 18 5.46 -6.75 -22.66
CA SER A 18 6.23 -6.90 -21.42
C SER A 18 5.39 -7.56 -20.33
N VAL A 19 6.04 -8.19 -19.35
CA VAL A 19 5.38 -8.75 -18.17
C VAL A 19 5.80 -7.96 -16.94
N ILE A 20 4.83 -7.46 -16.19
CA ILE A 20 5.05 -6.75 -14.93
C ILE A 20 4.79 -7.72 -13.78
N PHE A 21 5.84 -8.05 -13.03
CA PHE A 21 5.73 -8.81 -11.79
C PHE A 21 5.42 -7.88 -10.62
N ALA A 22 4.20 -7.93 -10.11
CA ALA A 22 3.71 -7.07 -9.04
C ALA A 22 3.31 -7.88 -7.81
N ASP A 23 3.14 -7.18 -6.69
CA ASP A 23 2.47 -7.76 -5.53
C ASP A 23 0.98 -8.00 -5.86
N ASN A 24 0.23 -8.57 -4.92
CA ASN A 24 -1.20 -8.79 -5.03
C ASN A 24 -2.01 -7.81 -4.16
N LEU A 25 -1.55 -6.56 -4.07
CA LEU A 25 -2.30 -5.49 -3.44
C LEU A 25 -3.67 -5.36 -4.13
N ASP A 26 -4.70 -5.00 -3.37
CA ASP A 26 -6.08 -4.99 -3.86
C ASP A 26 -6.24 -4.14 -5.13
N ALA A 27 -5.64 -2.95 -5.15
CA ALA A 27 -5.64 -2.07 -6.32
C ALA A 27 -4.91 -2.67 -7.55
N GLN A 28 -3.94 -3.56 -7.34
CA GLN A 28 -3.12 -4.17 -8.40
C GLN A 28 -3.78 -5.38 -9.04
N ILE A 29 -4.86 -5.91 -8.45
CA ILE A 29 -5.62 -7.04 -8.97
C ILE A 29 -6.98 -6.62 -9.56
N GLN A 30 -7.33 -5.33 -9.47
CA GLN A 30 -8.59 -4.84 -10.02
C GLN A 30 -8.63 -5.00 -11.55
N PRO A 31 -9.76 -5.42 -12.14
CA PRO A 31 -9.89 -5.64 -13.58
C PRO A 31 -9.50 -4.41 -14.41
N GLU A 32 -9.90 -3.22 -13.96
CA GLU A 32 -9.58 -1.96 -14.64
C GLU A 32 -8.07 -1.68 -14.66
N TYR A 33 -7.36 -1.98 -13.57
CA TYR A 33 -5.92 -1.81 -13.49
C TYR A 33 -5.19 -2.74 -14.46
N LEU A 34 -5.60 -4.02 -14.52
CA LEU A 34 -5.03 -5.01 -15.44
C LEU A 34 -5.34 -4.68 -16.91
N ALA A 35 -6.56 -4.22 -17.21
CA ALA A 35 -6.94 -3.74 -18.55
C ALA A 35 -6.07 -2.55 -18.97
N ASN A 36 -5.89 -1.57 -18.07
CA ASN A 36 -5.03 -0.41 -18.32
C ASN A 36 -3.56 -0.81 -18.57
N GLN A 37 -3.01 -1.79 -17.87
CA GLN A 37 -1.66 -2.29 -18.16
C GLN A 37 -1.54 -2.84 -19.58
N LYS A 38 -2.52 -3.65 -19.99
CA LYS A 38 -2.52 -4.26 -21.33
C LYS A 38 -2.70 -3.21 -22.42
N GLU A 39 -3.72 -2.37 -22.31
CA GLU A 39 -4.13 -1.45 -23.37
C GLU A 39 -3.23 -0.23 -23.47
N LYS A 40 -2.79 0.33 -22.34
CA LYS A 40 -2.04 1.59 -22.31
C LYS A 40 -0.54 1.37 -22.24
N ALA A 41 -0.09 0.29 -21.61
CA ALA A 41 1.33 0.00 -21.41
C ALA A 41 1.84 -1.23 -22.17
N SER A 42 1.00 -1.92 -22.97
CA SER A 42 1.39 -3.15 -23.69
C SER A 42 2.06 -4.17 -22.75
N SER A 43 1.51 -4.28 -21.53
CA SER A 43 2.09 -5.04 -20.44
C SER A 43 1.06 -6.03 -19.89
N LEU A 44 1.50 -7.26 -19.61
CA LEU A 44 0.72 -8.25 -18.86
C LEU A 44 1.10 -8.17 -17.38
N GLY A 45 0.12 -7.91 -16.52
CA GLY A 45 0.31 -7.97 -15.07
C GLY A 45 0.36 -9.41 -14.57
N TRP A 46 1.39 -9.75 -13.80
CA TRP A 46 1.52 -11.03 -13.13
C TRP A 46 1.68 -10.85 -11.62
N SER A 47 0.67 -11.27 -10.86
CA SER A 47 0.70 -11.19 -9.40
C SER A 47 1.58 -12.28 -8.81
N LEU A 48 2.48 -11.89 -7.91
CA LEU A 48 3.33 -12.80 -7.16
C LEU A 48 2.60 -13.41 -5.96
N LEU A 49 3.22 -14.41 -5.34
CA LEU A 49 2.66 -15.07 -4.17
C LEU A 49 2.53 -14.10 -2.98
N LYS A 50 1.37 -14.14 -2.33
CA LYS A 50 1.10 -13.34 -1.12
C LYS A 50 2.19 -13.56 -0.07
N GLY A 51 2.74 -12.46 0.46
CA GLY A 51 3.77 -12.51 1.50
C GLY A 51 5.13 -13.01 1.03
N GLY A 52 5.32 -13.21 -0.28
CA GLY A 52 6.57 -13.71 -0.88
C GLY A 52 7.47 -12.63 -1.46
N THR A 53 7.09 -11.35 -1.42
CA THR A 53 7.77 -10.25 -2.11
C THR A 53 9.24 -10.11 -1.70
N HIS A 54 9.53 -10.32 -0.40
CA HIS A 54 10.88 -10.33 0.14
C HIS A 54 11.80 -11.41 -0.48
N TRP A 55 11.27 -12.45 -1.13
CA TRP A 55 12.07 -13.46 -1.84
C TRP A 55 12.24 -13.17 -3.33
N SER A 56 11.20 -12.61 -3.95
CA SER A 56 11.08 -12.57 -5.41
C SER A 56 11.20 -11.18 -6.00
N GLN A 57 11.02 -10.10 -5.24
CA GLN A 57 11.06 -8.74 -5.76
C GLN A 57 12.36 -8.01 -5.39
N PRO A 58 13.14 -7.53 -6.38
CA PRO A 58 14.39 -6.81 -6.12
C PRO A 58 14.21 -5.57 -5.23
N VAL A 59 13.05 -4.90 -5.32
CA VAL A 59 12.71 -3.74 -4.48
C VAL A 59 12.75 -4.07 -2.99
N ASP A 60 12.27 -5.26 -2.61
CA ASP A 60 12.22 -5.72 -1.22
C ASP A 60 13.51 -6.44 -0.78
N GLN A 61 14.33 -6.91 -1.74
CA GLN A 61 15.67 -7.47 -1.48
C GLN A 61 16.75 -6.40 -1.18
N GLY A 62 16.37 -5.12 -1.17
CA GLY A 62 17.18 -4.04 -0.65
C GLY A 62 17.30 -2.83 -1.55
N ALA A 63 16.91 -2.92 -2.83
CA ALA A 63 16.90 -1.76 -3.73
C ALA A 63 16.02 -0.62 -3.19
N GLY A 64 14.81 -0.95 -2.71
CA GLY A 64 13.90 -0.01 -2.09
C GLY A 64 14.44 0.57 -0.78
N ARG A 65 15.20 -0.22 -0.01
CA ARG A 65 15.86 0.25 1.22
C ARG A 65 16.92 1.31 0.92
N GLU A 66 17.77 1.06 -0.08
CA GLU A 66 18.80 2.03 -0.46
C GLU A 66 18.18 3.33 -0.96
N LEU A 67 17.12 3.24 -1.78
CA LEU A 67 16.39 4.42 -2.24
C LEU A 67 15.78 5.19 -1.07
N LYS A 68 15.05 4.52 -0.16
CA LYS A 68 14.46 5.16 1.03
C LYS A 68 15.50 5.88 1.87
N ARG A 69 16.67 5.26 2.10
CA ARG A 69 17.75 5.91 2.87
C ARG A 69 18.23 7.21 2.22
N ASP A 70 18.39 7.22 0.91
CA ASP A 70 18.88 8.41 0.20
C ASP A 70 17.77 9.47 0.07
N ILE A 71 16.48 9.10 0.05
CA ILE A 71 15.34 10.03 0.20
C ILE A 71 15.33 10.66 1.59
N ASP A 72 15.48 9.85 2.65
CA ASP A 72 15.53 10.32 4.03
C ASP A 72 16.69 11.31 4.23
N TYR A 73 17.83 11.07 3.57
CA TYR A 73 18.94 12.02 3.56
C TYR A 73 18.55 13.38 2.96
N GLU A 74 17.92 13.39 1.77
CA GLU A 74 17.49 14.64 1.12
C GLU A 74 16.43 15.38 1.95
N GLN A 75 15.54 14.64 2.62
CA GLN A 75 14.58 15.21 3.55
C GLN A 75 15.28 15.85 4.75
N ASN A 76 16.19 15.12 5.40
CA ASN A 76 16.90 15.60 6.58
C ASN A 76 17.73 16.85 6.28
N GLU A 77 18.52 16.84 5.21
CA GLU A 77 19.32 18.02 4.81
C GLU A 77 18.46 19.26 4.60
N TRP A 78 17.25 19.10 4.05
CA TRP A 78 16.33 20.22 3.86
C TRP A 78 15.76 20.71 5.20
N LEU A 79 15.47 19.80 6.14
CA LEU A 79 14.91 20.08 7.47
C LEU A 79 15.96 20.55 8.49
N GLU A 80 17.25 20.33 8.27
CA GLU A 80 18.33 20.89 9.12
C GLU A 80 18.42 22.43 9.03
N VAL A 81 17.79 23.03 8.01
CA VAL A 81 17.61 24.48 7.91
C VAL A 81 16.40 24.90 8.74
N LEU A 82 16.61 25.68 9.80
CA LEU A 82 15.57 26.06 10.76
C LEU A 82 14.34 26.68 10.09
N GLU A 83 14.52 27.59 9.13
CA GLU A 83 13.40 28.23 8.43
C GLU A 83 12.57 27.25 7.60
N ASN A 84 13.20 26.17 7.10
CA ASN A 84 12.50 25.13 6.35
C ASN A 84 11.74 24.19 7.29
N LEU A 85 12.33 23.85 8.44
CA LEU A 85 11.66 23.09 9.49
C LEU A 85 10.41 23.82 9.98
N GLU A 86 10.52 25.11 10.26
CA GLU A 86 9.38 25.95 10.67
C GLU A 86 8.28 25.95 9.60
N LYS A 87 8.63 26.11 8.32
CA LYS A 87 7.67 26.00 7.20
C LYS A 87 6.96 24.65 7.14
N TRP A 88 7.69 23.58 7.42
CA TRP A 88 7.18 22.21 7.40
C TRP A 88 6.23 21.93 8.57
N GLU A 89 6.51 22.44 9.76
CA GLU A 89 5.69 22.25 10.96
C GLU A 89 4.47 23.18 11.01
N ASN A 90 4.63 24.45 10.64
CA ASN A 90 3.61 25.49 10.85
C ASN A 90 2.55 25.58 9.75
N THR A 91 2.32 24.52 8.98
CA THR A 91 1.34 24.48 7.87
C THR A 91 1.51 25.57 6.80
N GLU A 92 2.68 26.23 6.73
CA GLU A 92 2.97 27.24 5.69
C GLU A 92 3.05 26.62 4.29
N LEU A 93 3.41 25.34 4.22
CA LEU A 93 3.34 24.57 2.98
C LEU A 93 1.94 24.00 2.79
N SER A 94 1.31 24.37 1.67
CA SER A 94 0.06 23.77 1.22
C SER A 94 0.23 22.27 0.96
N ALA A 95 -0.87 21.52 0.88
CA ALA A 95 -0.81 20.11 0.51
C ALA A 95 -0.17 19.90 -0.88
N SER A 96 -0.32 20.85 -1.80
CA SER A 96 0.33 20.80 -3.13
C SER A 96 1.84 21.01 -3.01
N ASP A 97 2.28 22.02 -2.25
CA ASP A 97 3.70 22.32 -2.05
C ASP A 97 4.42 21.15 -1.39
N ARG A 98 3.79 20.51 -0.40
CA ARG A 98 4.33 19.30 0.24
C ARG A 98 4.52 18.17 -0.76
N ARG A 99 3.55 17.91 -1.65
CA ARG A 99 3.68 16.88 -2.69
C ARG A 99 4.82 17.18 -3.66
N ILE A 100 4.97 18.44 -4.07
CA ILE A 100 6.06 18.89 -4.94
C ILE A 100 7.41 18.67 -4.24
N LEU A 101 7.53 19.09 -2.98
CA LEU A 101 8.75 18.96 -2.19
C LEU A 101 9.13 17.49 -1.96
N MET A 102 8.18 16.64 -1.56
CA MET A 102 8.42 15.21 -1.40
C MET A 102 8.82 14.52 -2.70
N THR A 103 8.22 14.93 -3.83
CA THR A 103 8.61 14.45 -5.17
C THR A 103 10.04 14.87 -5.50
N TRP A 104 10.44 16.08 -5.10
CA TRP A 104 11.80 16.57 -5.29
C TRP A 104 12.82 15.78 -4.46
N TRP A 105 12.54 15.50 -3.18
CA TRP A 105 13.35 14.61 -2.35
C TRP A 105 13.46 13.21 -2.96
N ALA A 106 12.34 12.65 -3.44
CA ALA A 106 12.32 11.35 -4.11
C ALA A 106 13.22 11.34 -5.36
N GLY A 107 13.11 12.36 -6.22
CA GLY A 107 13.90 12.48 -7.44
C GLY A 107 15.39 12.63 -7.19
N ASN A 108 15.79 13.42 -6.18
CA ASN A 108 17.21 13.59 -5.83
C ASN A 108 17.77 12.37 -5.13
N GLY A 109 17.02 11.76 -4.21
CA GLY A 109 17.37 10.51 -3.57
C GLY A 109 17.59 9.40 -4.60
N TYR A 110 16.74 9.32 -5.62
CA TYR A 110 16.92 8.39 -6.74
C TYR A 110 18.23 8.64 -7.50
N LYS A 111 18.52 9.88 -7.91
CA LYS A 111 19.79 10.22 -8.59
C LYS A 111 21.01 9.84 -7.75
N ARG A 112 20.98 10.12 -6.45
CA ARG A 112 22.04 9.77 -5.50
C ARG A 112 22.21 8.26 -5.40
N THR A 113 21.10 7.53 -5.32
CA THR A 113 21.09 6.06 -5.27
C THR A 113 21.71 5.48 -6.53
N CYS A 114 21.27 5.91 -7.72
CA CYS A 114 21.81 5.44 -9.01
C CYS A 114 23.31 5.74 -9.19
N GLY A 115 23.82 6.82 -8.58
CA GLY A 115 25.25 7.14 -8.62
C GLY A 115 26.14 6.24 -7.76
N ARG A 116 25.56 5.46 -6.85
CA ARG A 116 26.30 4.68 -5.82
C ARG A 116 25.96 3.19 -5.83
N VAL A 117 24.74 2.84 -6.21
CA VAL A 117 24.19 1.50 -6.09
C VAL A 117 24.09 0.88 -7.48
N ASP A 118 24.69 -0.30 -7.63
CA ASP A 118 24.39 -1.19 -8.74
C ASP A 118 23.11 -1.96 -8.43
N PHE A 119 22.01 -1.59 -9.09
CA PHE A 119 20.72 -2.22 -8.86
C PHE A 119 20.67 -3.68 -9.33
N ASN A 120 21.49 -4.07 -10.32
CA ASN A 120 21.49 -5.43 -10.86
C ASN A 120 21.81 -6.47 -9.78
N ARG A 121 22.63 -6.11 -8.78
CA ARG A 121 22.95 -6.97 -7.65
C ARG A 121 21.71 -7.42 -6.86
N TYR A 122 20.65 -6.63 -6.82
CA TYR A 122 19.40 -7.03 -6.15
C TYR A 122 18.57 -7.99 -6.99
N PHE A 123 18.72 -7.94 -8.31
CA PHE A 123 18.11 -8.92 -9.22
C PHE A 123 18.87 -10.25 -9.18
N GLU A 124 20.19 -10.25 -9.00
CA GLU A 124 21.00 -11.47 -8.78
C GLU A 124 20.59 -12.22 -7.50
N LYS A 125 20.02 -11.53 -6.51
CA LYS A 125 19.48 -12.16 -5.30
C LYS A 125 18.08 -12.75 -5.47
N THR A 126 17.45 -12.55 -6.62
CA THR A 126 16.11 -13.06 -6.93
C THR A 126 16.14 -13.95 -8.17
N GLY A 127 15.04 -14.64 -8.46
CA GLY A 127 14.87 -15.34 -9.74
C GLY A 127 14.58 -14.43 -10.93
N CYS A 128 14.67 -13.10 -10.79
CA CYS A 128 14.22 -12.16 -11.83
C CYS A 128 15.16 -12.05 -13.03
N LEU A 129 16.37 -12.61 -12.95
CA LEU A 129 17.31 -12.68 -14.08
C LEU A 129 17.20 -13.98 -14.88
N LEU A 130 16.28 -14.88 -14.52
CA LEU A 130 16.07 -16.10 -15.27
C LEU A 130 15.66 -15.78 -16.70
N ASP A 131 16.45 -16.28 -17.64
CA ASP A 131 16.17 -16.21 -19.07
C ASP A 131 15.75 -17.58 -19.62
N VAL A 132 15.46 -17.69 -20.91
CA VAL A 132 15.14 -18.98 -21.54
C VAL A 132 16.36 -19.84 -21.87
N ASN A 133 17.55 -19.23 -21.98
CA ASN A 133 18.76 -19.90 -22.52
C ASN A 133 19.75 -20.36 -21.44
N GLY A 134 19.62 -19.94 -20.20
CA GLY A 134 20.58 -20.21 -19.13
C GLY A 134 21.62 -19.12 -18.94
N GLU A 135 21.56 -18.03 -19.70
CA GLU A 135 22.62 -17.02 -19.66
C GLU A 135 22.52 -16.19 -18.38
N GLY A 136 23.57 -16.27 -17.55
CA GLY A 136 23.65 -15.53 -16.29
C GLY A 136 23.00 -16.21 -15.10
N ASP A 137 22.46 -17.43 -15.25
CA ASP A 137 21.92 -18.23 -14.14
C ASP A 137 22.94 -18.45 -13.02
N ASP A 138 24.24 -18.53 -13.36
CA ASP A 138 25.34 -18.70 -12.41
C ASP A 138 25.50 -17.51 -11.45
N LYS A 139 24.95 -16.35 -11.82
CA LYS A 139 24.93 -15.14 -10.99
C LYS A 139 23.72 -15.09 -10.06
N ILE A 140 22.70 -15.91 -10.31
CA ILE A 140 21.51 -15.95 -9.47
C ILE A 140 21.83 -16.69 -8.18
N THR A 141 21.95 -15.93 -7.09
CA THR A 141 22.27 -16.43 -5.75
C THR A 141 21.17 -16.03 -4.77
N PRO A 142 20.05 -16.77 -4.70
CA PRO A 142 19.00 -16.47 -3.75
C PRO A 142 19.53 -16.50 -2.31
N GLU A 143 19.16 -15.48 -1.54
CA GLU A 143 19.69 -15.34 -0.17
C GLU A 143 19.31 -16.55 0.69
N GLY A 144 20.31 -17.18 1.32
CA GLY A 144 20.12 -18.36 2.16
C GLY A 144 20.23 -19.71 1.43
N LEU A 145 20.48 -19.74 0.12
CA LEU A 145 20.57 -20.97 -0.67
C LEU A 145 21.89 -21.06 -1.46
N SER A 146 22.97 -21.55 -0.83
CA SER A 146 24.33 -21.56 -1.40
C SER A 146 24.60 -22.59 -2.51
N SER A 147 23.59 -23.34 -2.96
CA SER A 147 23.74 -24.41 -3.96
C SER A 147 22.46 -24.65 -4.76
N PHE A 148 21.63 -23.62 -4.91
CA PHE A 148 20.40 -23.72 -5.69
C PHE A 148 20.74 -23.71 -7.20
N THR A 149 20.12 -24.61 -7.94
CA THR A 149 20.22 -24.69 -9.40
C THR A 149 18.82 -24.79 -9.98
N PHE A 150 18.59 -24.15 -11.12
CA PHE A 150 17.31 -24.20 -11.80
C PHE A 150 17.24 -25.45 -12.69
N ASP A 151 16.24 -26.29 -12.45
CA ASP A 151 15.90 -27.38 -13.36
C ASP A 151 15.25 -26.77 -14.60
N ARG A 152 16.01 -26.65 -15.69
CA ARG A 152 15.47 -26.15 -16.95
C ARG A 152 14.73 -27.28 -17.65
N PRO A 153 13.43 -27.11 -18.00
CA PRO A 153 12.77 -28.06 -18.88
C PRO A 153 13.54 -28.07 -20.21
N ILE A 154 13.90 -29.27 -20.68
CA ILE A 154 14.54 -29.43 -21.99
C ILE A 154 13.56 -28.91 -23.05
N ILE A 155 13.84 -27.73 -23.62
CA ILE A 155 13.07 -27.15 -24.74
C ILE A 155 13.43 -27.94 -26.02
N SER A 156 13.10 -29.22 -26.08
CA SER A 156 13.33 -30.06 -27.27
C SER A 156 12.03 -30.52 -27.94
N ALA A 157 10.83 -30.20 -27.43
CA ALA A 157 9.61 -30.78 -28.03
C ALA A 157 8.27 -30.06 -27.74
N VAL A 158 8.22 -28.74 -27.49
CA VAL A 158 6.93 -28.04 -27.29
C VAL A 158 6.73 -26.85 -28.25
N LEU A 159 7.20 -27.01 -29.48
CA LEU A 159 6.70 -26.24 -30.64
C LEU A 159 5.69 -27.08 -31.45
N SER A 160 4.93 -27.96 -30.78
CA SER A 160 3.74 -28.56 -31.40
C SER A 160 2.55 -27.68 -31.08
N THR A 161 2.28 -26.74 -31.99
CA THR A 161 1.12 -25.85 -31.99
C THR A 161 -0.18 -26.63 -31.80
N THR A 162 -0.75 -26.55 -30.60
CA THR A 162 -2.17 -26.85 -30.41
C THR A 162 -2.77 -25.65 -29.68
N PRO A 163 -3.68 -24.88 -30.29
CA PRO A 163 -4.28 -23.73 -29.63
C PRO A 163 -5.17 -24.24 -28.50
N VAL A 164 -4.90 -23.76 -27.27
CA VAL A 164 -5.84 -23.87 -26.16
C VAL A 164 -6.99 -22.91 -26.48
N GLN A 165 -8.17 -23.45 -26.75
CA GLN A 165 -9.39 -22.66 -26.85
C GLN A 165 -9.78 -22.18 -25.45
N GLU A 166 -9.55 -20.91 -25.15
CA GLU A 166 -10.25 -20.23 -24.07
C GLU A 166 -11.68 -19.92 -24.51
N ASN A 167 -12.62 -20.44 -23.74
CA ASN A 167 -14.04 -20.22 -23.88
C ASN A 167 -14.39 -18.85 -23.28
N LEU A 168 -14.18 -17.77 -24.03
CA LEU A 168 -14.76 -16.47 -23.68
C LEU A 168 -16.24 -16.46 -24.09
N GLN A 169 -17.11 -16.38 -23.08
CA GLN A 169 -18.51 -16.00 -23.30
C GLN A 169 -18.53 -14.56 -23.84
N SER A 170 -18.83 -14.44 -25.11
CA SER A 170 -19.01 -13.18 -25.82
C SER A 170 -20.30 -12.50 -25.38
N THR A 171 -20.21 -11.46 -24.56
CA THR A 171 -21.23 -10.41 -24.51
C THR A 171 -20.90 -9.41 -25.62
N SER A 172 -21.87 -9.16 -26.50
CA SER A 172 -21.67 -8.45 -27.76
C SER A 172 -21.34 -6.96 -27.56
N HIS A 173 -20.28 -6.54 -28.24
CA HIS A 173 -19.64 -5.22 -28.32
C HIS A 173 -20.53 -4.02 -28.69
N ALA A 174 -21.79 -4.24 -29.09
CA ALA A 174 -22.67 -3.18 -29.59
C ALA A 174 -23.47 -2.48 -28.48
N GLU A 175 -23.67 -3.10 -27.31
CA GLU A 175 -24.43 -2.51 -26.21
C GLU A 175 -23.56 -1.65 -25.26
N LEU A 176 -22.23 -1.80 -25.30
CA LEU A 176 -21.28 -1.03 -24.47
C LEU A 176 -20.85 0.29 -25.12
N GLU A 177 -20.81 0.38 -26.45
CA GLU A 177 -20.43 1.63 -27.15
C GLU A 177 -21.50 2.72 -27.04
N GLU A 178 -22.78 2.36 -26.92
CA GLU A 178 -23.89 3.32 -26.82
C GLU A 178 -24.11 3.83 -25.38
N SER A 179 -23.59 3.14 -24.35
CA SER A 179 -23.60 3.64 -22.97
C SER A 179 -22.46 4.61 -22.68
N VAL A 180 -21.26 4.34 -23.22
CA VAL A 180 -20.06 5.17 -23.00
C VAL A 180 -20.19 6.57 -23.60
N LEU A 181 -20.81 6.69 -24.79
CA LEU A 181 -21.05 7.98 -25.43
C LEU A 181 -22.13 8.84 -24.74
N ARG A 182 -22.93 8.24 -23.84
CA ARG A 182 -24.00 8.94 -23.11
C ARG A 182 -23.57 9.43 -21.72
N GLU A 183 -22.53 8.85 -21.13
CA GLU A 183 -21.94 9.31 -19.86
C GLU A 183 -20.85 10.39 -20.07
N GLU A 184 -20.05 10.32 -21.14
CA GLU A 184 -19.01 11.34 -21.40
C GLU A 184 -19.56 12.76 -21.71
N LEU A 185 -20.84 12.89 -22.08
CA LEU A 185 -21.48 14.19 -22.34
C LEU A 185 -22.27 14.73 -21.14
N ALA A 186 -22.26 14.05 -19.99
CA ALA A 186 -22.96 14.47 -18.78
C ALA A 186 -22.02 14.95 -17.66
N GLU A 187 -20.68 14.85 -17.81
CA GLU A 187 -19.71 15.18 -16.74
C GLU A 187 -18.87 16.46 -16.99
N GLU A 188 -19.15 17.25 -18.03
CA GLU A 188 -18.43 18.51 -18.29
C GLU A 188 -19.02 19.78 -17.62
N GLU A 189 -20.05 19.68 -16.78
CA GLU A 189 -20.51 20.79 -15.94
C GLU A 189 -20.69 20.36 -14.48
N GLU A 190 -19.61 20.46 -13.69
CA GLU A 190 -19.55 21.09 -12.35
C GLU A 190 -18.27 20.64 -11.62
N LEU A 191 -17.13 21.26 -11.98
CA LEU A 191 -15.97 21.33 -11.08
C LEU A 191 -15.72 22.80 -10.74
N SER A 192 -16.66 23.40 -10.02
CA SER A 192 -16.43 24.61 -9.23
C SER A 192 -16.11 24.17 -7.81
N ASP A 193 -14.82 24.10 -7.48
CA ASP A 193 -14.35 24.02 -6.10
C ASP A 193 -14.60 25.39 -5.43
N GLU A 194 -15.84 25.63 -5.03
CA GLU A 194 -16.15 26.57 -3.96
C GLU A 194 -15.84 25.90 -2.63
N ASP A 195 -14.76 26.39 -2.02
CA ASP A 195 -14.45 26.30 -0.61
C ASP A 195 -15.59 26.90 0.22
N GLU A 196 -16.60 26.09 0.51
CA GLU A 196 -17.50 26.29 1.64
C GLU A 196 -17.39 25.11 2.60
N GLY A 197 -16.64 25.33 3.68
CA GLY A 197 -16.62 24.46 4.84
C GLY A 197 -18.04 24.16 5.32
N THR A 198 -18.40 22.88 5.25
CA THR A 198 -19.41 22.31 6.13
C THR A 198 -18.82 21.06 6.78
N ASP A 199 -18.65 21.15 8.10
CA ASP A 199 -18.47 20.02 9.01
C ASP A 199 -19.64 19.04 8.84
N GLU A 200 -19.60 18.17 7.84
CA GLU A 200 -20.32 16.91 7.92
C GLU A 200 -19.57 16.05 8.93
N ALA A 201 -19.94 16.18 10.19
CA ALA A 201 -19.54 15.28 11.25
C ALA A 201 -19.81 13.84 10.79
N GLU A 202 -18.74 13.15 10.36
CA GLU A 202 -18.76 11.77 9.89
C GLU A 202 -19.63 10.92 10.81
N LYS A 203 -20.73 10.45 10.23
CA LYS A 203 -21.89 10.01 10.98
C LYS A 203 -21.52 8.78 11.81
N TRP A 204 -21.57 8.96 13.13
CA TRP A 204 -21.48 7.88 14.10
C TRP A 204 -22.33 6.69 13.65
N PHE A 205 -21.73 5.51 13.50
CA PHE A 205 -22.46 4.27 13.30
C PHE A 205 -22.14 3.24 14.40
N ILE A 206 -23.10 2.36 14.68
CA ILE A 206 -22.92 1.21 15.57
C ILE A 206 -23.15 -0.03 14.69
N PRO A 207 -22.20 -0.98 14.60
CA PRO A 207 -22.39 -2.18 13.82
C PRO A 207 -23.66 -2.95 14.24
N THR A 208 -24.35 -3.55 13.27
CA THR A 208 -25.56 -4.34 13.52
C THR A 208 -25.28 -5.46 14.52
N GLY A 209 -26.12 -5.60 15.55
CA GLY A 209 -25.96 -6.60 16.60
C GLY A 209 -25.15 -6.13 17.82
N TYR A 210 -24.83 -4.83 17.90
CA TYR A 210 -24.15 -4.24 19.05
C TYR A 210 -24.91 -3.07 19.65
N LEU A 211 -24.73 -2.87 20.95
CA LEU A 211 -25.12 -1.67 21.69
C LEU A 211 -23.86 -0.93 22.16
N ALA A 212 -23.80 0.38 21.92
CA ALA A 212 -22.69 1.20 22.37
C ALA A 212 -22.81 1.57 23.86
N GLU A 213 -21.78 1.24 24.63
CA GLU A 213 -21.61 1.73 26.00
C GLU A 213 -20.85 3.06 25.95
N LEU A 214 -21.59 4.16 26.01
CA LEU A 214 -21.08 5.53 25.86
C LEU A 214 -20.30 6.04 27.08
N THR A 215 -20.44 5.33 28.21
CA THR A 215 -19.68 5.61 29.41
C THR A 215 -18.36 4.87 29.36
N ALA A 216 -17.26 5.62 29.36
CA ALA A 216 -15.94 5.02 29.45
C ALA A 216 -15.85 4.13 30.71
N PRO A 217 -15.38 2.87 30.60
CA PRO A 217 -15.20 2.01 31.75
C PRO A 217 -14.20 2.64 32.73
N PRO A 218 -14.45 2.54 34.04
CA PRO A 218 -13.50 3.04 35.02
C PRO A 218 -12.15 2.34 34.89
N ALA A 219 -11.08 3.06 35.23
CA ALA A 219 -9.69 2.60 35.08
C ALA A 219 -9.40 1.19 35.64
N ASN A 220 -10.14 0.74 36.65
CA ASN A 220 -10.02 -0.59 37.26
C ASN A 220 -10.66 -1.72 36.41
N GLN A 221 -11.54 -1.39 35.46
CA GLN A 221 -12.15 -2.32 34.51
C GLN A 221 -11.36 -2.44 33.19
N LEU A 222 -10.38 -1.55 32.95
CA LEU A 222 -9.45 -1.63 31.81
C LEU A 222 -8.37 -2.70 32.07
N ASN A 223 -8.78 -3.96 32.08
CA ASN A 223 -7.94 -5.12 32.35
C ASN A 223 -8.22 -6.28 31.36
N HIS A 224 -7.59 -7.43 31.55
CA HIS A 224 -7.71 -8.60 30.65
C HIS A 224 -9.15 -9.13 30.46
N SER A 225 -10.13 -8.72 31.28
CA SER A 225 -11.55 -9.04 31.05
C SER A 225 -12.12 -8.43 29.77
N LEU A 226 -11.46 -7.43 29.19
CA LEU A 226 -11.87 -6.79 27.95
C LEU A 226 -11.35 -7.53 26.70
N VAL A 227 -10.47 -8.52 26.83
CA VAL A 227 -9.98 -9.28 25.67
C VAL A 227 -11.16 -9.94 24.96
N GLY A 228 -11.23 -9.76 23.64
CA GLY A 228 -12.33 -10.22 22.78
C GLY A 228 -13.51 -9.26 22.69
N TRP A 229 -13.49 -8.13 23.41
CA TRP A 229 -14.54 -7.12 23.27
C TRP A 229 -14.30 -6.28 22.02
N HIS A 230 -15.41 -5.80 21.45
CA HIS A 230 -15.39 -4.86 20.34
C HIS A 230 -15.45 -3.42 20.85
N LEU A 231 -14.83 -2.50 20.11
CA LEU A 231 -14.89 -1.07 20.41
C LEU A 231 -14.94 -0.25 19.12
N MET A 232 -15.40 0.99 19.26
CA MET A 232 -15.28 2.04 18.25
C MET A 232 -14.34 3.11 18.77
N PHE A 233 -13.42 3.60 17.94
CA PHE A 233 -12.51 4.70 18.25
C PHE A 233 -12.55 5.75 17.15
N LYS A 234 -12.61 7.04 17.51
CA LYS A 234 -12.63 8.14 16.55
C LYS A 234 -11.21 8.66 16.30
N TRP A 235 -10.67 8.40 15.11
CA TRP A 235 -9.38 8.93 14.67
C TRP A 235 -9.54 10.32 14.04
N ASN A 236 -8.65 11.24 14.40
CA ASN A 236 -8.66 12.57 13.81
C ASN A 236 -8.36 12.51 12.30
N GLY A 237 -9.23 13.10 11.48
CA GLY A 237 -9.11 13.09 10.01
C GLY A 237 -9.43 11.76 9.32
N VAL A 238 -9.89 10.74 10.05
CA VAL A 238 -10.26 9.42 9.49
C VAL A 238 -11.65 8.96 9.94
N GLY A 239 -12.12 9.42 11.10
CA GLY A 239 -13.45 9.11 11.59
C GLY A 239 -13.52 7.90 12.51
N TRP A 240 -14.70 7.30 12.60
CA TRP A 240 -14.98 6.20 13.52
C TRP A 240 -14.50 4.87 12.97
N CYS A 241 -13.77 4.11 13.79
CA CYS A 241 -13.15 2.86 13.38
C CYS A 241 -13.44 1.75 14.36
N HIS A 242 -13.84 0.61 13.82
CA HIS A 242 -14.17 -0.59 14.58
C HIS A 242 -12.93 -1.46 14.78
N GLY A 243 -12.77 -1.96 16.00
CA GLY A 243 -11.71 -2.90 16.33
C GLY A 243 -12.09 -3.83 17.46
N TRP A 244 -11.23 -4.79 17.74
CA TRP A 244 -11.38 -5.70 18.87
C TRP A 244 -10.13 -5.70 19.74
N VAL A 245 -10.36 -5.92 21.03
CA VAL A 245 -9.32 -5.88 22.04
C VAL A 245 -8.60 -7.23 22.12
N ASN A 246 -7.28 -7.21 21.98
CA ASN A 246 -6.42 -8.38 22.08
C ASN A 246 -5.41 -8.24 23.23
N LYS A 247 -4.76 -9.35 23.58
CA LYS A 247 -3.74 -9.38 24.62
C LYS A 247 -2.38 -8.98 24.05
N PHE A 248 -1.85 -7.86 24.52
CA PHE A 248 -0.51 -7.41 24.16
C PHE A 248 0.57 -8.11 25.00
N TYR A 249 1.59 -8.69 24.35
CA TYR A 249 2.74 -9.31 25.02
C TYR A 249 4.04 -8.57 24.68
N PRO A 250 4.41 -7.53 25.43
CA PRO A 250 5.69 -6.86 25.20
C PRO A 250 6.84 -7.79 25.60
N LYS A 251 7.79 -8.01 24.68
CA LYS A 251 8.97 -8.87 24.93
C LYS A 251 9.79 -8.45 26.17
N HIS A 252 9.70 -7.20 26.66
CA HIS A 252 10.57 -6.71 27.74
C HIS A 252 10.00 -5.70 28.76
N ARG A 253 8.67 -5.60 29.01
CA ARG A 253 8.17 -4.70 30.08
C ARG A 253 6.92 -5.20 30.79
N ARG A 254 6.90 -5.12 32.13
CA ARG A 254 5.70 -5.29 32.96
C ARG A 254 4.87 -4.01 32.91
N GLY A 255 3.56 -4.13 32.67
CA GLY A 255 2.60 -3.01 32.82
C GLY A 255 1.70 -2.71 31.62
N TYR A 256 1.78 -3.48 30.52
CA TYR A 256 0.91 -3.32 29.35
C TYR A 256 -0.04 -4.50 29.23
N ASN A 257 -1.33 -4.25 29.05
CA ASN A 257 -2.34 -5.29 29.21
C ASN A 257 -3.12 -5.60 27.92
N LEU A 258 -3.31 -4.65 27.00
CA LEU A 258 -4.25 -4.77 25.87
C LEU A 258 -3.79 -3.97 24.64
N GLU A 259 -4.09 -4.48 23.45
CA GLU A 259 -3.97 -3.81 22.16
C GLU A 259 -5.32 -3.83 21.44
N VAL A 260 -5.56 -2.89 20.53
CA VAL A 260 -6.70 -2.89 19.62
C VAL A 260 -6.21 -3.23 18.22
N VAL A 261 -6.82 -4.24 17.64
CA VAL A 261 -6.64 -4.58 16.22
C VAL A 261 -7.87 -4.08 15.48
N TYR A 262 -7.65 -3.30 14.43
CA TYR A 262 -8.70 -2.73 13.60
C TYR A 262 -8.91 -3.60 12.36
N GLU A 263 -10.15 -3.65 11.84
CA GLU A 263 -10.51 -4.49 10.68
C GLU A 263 -9.71 -4.15 9.42
N ASP A 264 -9.32 -2.88 9.24
CA ASP A 264 -8.67 -2.39 8.01
C ASP A 264 -7.21 -2.86 7.82
N GLY A 265 -6.61 -3.60 8.77
CA GLY A 265 -5.31 -4.27 8.62
C GLY A 265 -4.05 -3.38 8.46
N ASP A 266 -4.20 -2.14 7.99
CA ASP A 266 -3.13 -1.19 7.70
C ASP A 266 -2.79 -0.27 8.90
N ARG A 267 -3.59 -0.34 9.97
CA ARG A 267 -3.44 0.56 11.12
C ARG A 267 -2.69 -0.13 12.23
N ARG A 268 -1.55 0.48 12.60
CA ARG A 268 -0.66 0.03 13.68
C ARG A 268 -1.48 -0.29 14.94
N ASP A 269 -1.13 -1.39 15.61
CA ASP A 269 -1.73 -1.81 16.87
C ASP A 269 -1.83 -0.64 17.86
N HIS A 270 -3.04 -0.30 18.31
CA HIS A 270 -3.26 0.78 19.27
C HIS A 270 -3.23 0.22 20.69
N ILE A 271 -2.24 0.64 21.48
CA ILE A 271 -2.09 0.17 22.86
C ILE A 271 -3.13 0.84 23.77
N LEU A 272 -4.00 0.02 24.38
CA LEU A 272 -5.00 0.45 25.36
C LEU A 272 -4.33 0.67 26.74
N ARG A 273 -3.89 1.90 27.03
CA ARG A 273 -3.33 2.23 28.36
C ARG A 273 -4.39 2.76 29.30
N VAL A 274 -4.34 2.33 30.56
CA VAL A 274 -5.29 2.78 31.61
C VAL A 274 -5.38 4.31 31.71
N GLN A 275 -4.25 5.01 31.52
CA GLN A 275 -4.19 6.46 31.59
C GLN A 275 -4.92 7.17 30.43
N ASP A 276 -4.91 6.58 29.23
CA ASP A 276 -5.49 7.21 28.03
C ASP A 276 -7.01 7.04 28.02
N TYR A 277 -7.52 5.92 28.54
CA TYR A 277 -8.93 5.53 28.44
C TYR A 277 -9.70 5.61 29.76
N GLY A 278 -9.02 5.57 30.91
CA GLY A 278 -9.67 5.63 32.22
C GLY A 278 -9.87 7.04 32.75
N LYS A 279 -9.01 8.00 32.32
CA LYS A 279 -9.01 9.40 32.77
C LYS A 279 -8.41 10.41 31.76
N GLY A 280 -7.93 9.98 30.60
CA GLY A 280 -7.28 10.84 29.61
C GLY A 280 -8.26 11.53 28.68
N ASP A 281 -7.77 12.37 27.77
CA ASP A 281 -8.60 13.09 26.79
C ASP A 281 -9.34 12.12 25.84
N ALA A 282 -8.77 10.95 25.61
CA ALA A 282 -9.42 9.87 24.89
C ALA A 282 -10.50 9.14 25.71
N ALA A 283 -10.63 9.37 27.02
CA ALA A 283 -11.69 8.78 27.86
C ALA A 283 -13.03 9.52 27.76
N VAL A 284 -13.10 10.61 26.98
CA VAL A 284 -14.31 11.44 26.82
C VAL A 284 -15.34 10.74 25.93
N ALA A 285 -16.62 10.85 26.31
CA ALA A 285 -17.73 10.37 25.49
C ALA A 285 -17.69 11.02 24.10
N GLY A 286 -17.60 10.21 23.05
CA GLY A 286 -17.44 10.67 21.67
C GLY A 286 -16.02 10.57 21.10
N ALA A 287 -15.03 10.19 21.91
CA ALA A 287 -13.70 9.80 21.43
C ALA A 287 -13.57 8.29 21.18
N TRP A 288 -14.30 7.48 21.96
CA TRP A 288 -14.40 6.03 21.80
C TRP A 288 -15.62 5.46 22.56
N CYS A 289 -16.01 4.22 22.28
CA CYS A 289 -16.98 3.46 23.08
C CYS A 289 -16.76 1.95 22.98
N LEU A 290 -17.18 1.20 24.01
CA LEU A 290 -17.23 -0.26 23.96
C LEU A 290 -18.53 -0.71 23.29
N LEU A 291 -18.46 -1.81 22.56
CA LEU A 291 -19.61 -2.44 21.92
C LEU A 291 -19.97 -3.73 22.69
N LYS A 292 -21.22 -3.81 23.17
CA LYS A 292 -21.78 -5.02 23.77
C LYS A 292 -22.63 -5.74 22.73
N SER A 293 -22.42 -7.05 22.56
CA SER A 293 -23.32 -7.85 21.73
C SER A 293 -24.74 -7.79 22.32
N SER A 294 -25.71 -7.42 21.48
CA SER A 294 -27.14 -7.39 21.84
C SER A 294 -27.73 -8.79 21.94
#